data_AF-A0A830GC17-F1
#
_entry.id   AF-A0A830GC17-F1
#
_cell.length_a   1.000
_cell.length_b   1.000
_cell.length_c   1.000
_cell.angle_alpha   90.00
_cell.angle_beta   90.00
_cell.angle_gamma   90.00
#
_symmetry.space_group_name_H-M   'P 1'
#
loop_
_entity.id
_entity.type
_entity.pdbx_description
1 polymer ?
#
loop_
_entity_poly.entity_id
_entity_poly.type
_entity_poly.pdbx_seq_one_letter_code
_entity_poly.pdbx_strand_id
1 'polypeptide(L)'
;MSQDFYDALGVSRDADESEIKKAYREKVKQYHPDVSDEPDAEEKFKTIQKAKDVLTDEDKREAYDRLGHERYEEAEKHGADPGGDGGMGGAGGMGGMGGMGGAGAGGMNDIFEQFFGGGRSQDPNRPQQGQDLRTRMEIDLEEAHDGATKQLTVTRPEACPACDGSGHPPDADVRTCPECDGQGQTTTVQQTPLGRVQQRQTCRRCGGEGQIYSERCDECNGDGTVRREATLTVEVPAGIADGQTLRMEREGAPGENGGPNGDLLIEISVADHPDFERDGDDLEHRHPISFPQAVFGATIQVPTLDGAVELDVPKGTQSGERFRLRGKGMPRLRGRGQGDLYVTVQVVTPDSLNEEQREALEQFAEAGGEEVDVEQGFFEKIKSSL
;
A
#
# COMPACT_ATOMS: atom_id res chain seq x y z
N MET A 1 47.84 -13.36 7.30
CA MET A 1 47.85 -12.47 6.13
C MET A 1 46.41 -12.44 5.67
N SER A 2 45.66 -11.41 6.04
CA SER A 2 44.26 -11.26 5.65
C SER A 2 44.20 -11.28 4.12
N GLN A 3 43.38 -12.17 3.56
CA GLN A 3 43.16 -12.21 2.11
C GLN A 3 42.39 -10.95 1.72
N ASP A 4 42.94 -10.18 0.79
CA ASP A 4 42.22 -9.01 0.28
C ASP A 4 40.99 -9.47 -0.54
N PHE A 5 40.00 -8.58 -0.76
CA PHE A 5 38.77 -8.93 -1.48
C PHE A 5 39.00 -9.37 -2.93
N TYR A 6 40.08 -8.91 -3.57
CA TYR A 6 40.44 -9.35 -4.92
C TYR A 6 40.98 -10.78 -4.90
N ASP A 7 41.83 -11.11 -3.93
CA ASP A 7 42.35 -12.45 -3.66
C ASP A 7 41.24 -13.43 -3.27
N ALA A 8 40.27 -12.98 -2.46
CA ALA A 8 39.12 -13.77 -2.05
C ALA A 8 38.24 -14.20 -3.25
N LEU A 9 38.02 -13.29 -4.19
CA LEU A 9 37.33 -13.59 -5.45
C LEU A 9 38.24 -14.26 -6.50
N GLY A 10 39.56 -14.14 -6.36
CA GLY A 10 40.56 -14.66 -7.30
C GLY A 10 40.64 -13.85 -8.60
N VAL A 11 40.41 -12.54 -8.52
CA VAL A 11 40.39 -11.62 -9.67
C VAL A 11 41.50 -10.57 -9.56
N SER A 12 41.90 -10.00 -10.70
CA SER A 12 42.87 -8.89 -10.71
C SER A 12 42.27 -7.62 -10.09
N ARG A 13 43.12 -6.73 -9.58
CA ARG A 13 42.69 -5.37 -9.15
C ARG A 13 42.15 -4.53 -10.29
N ASP A 14 42.58 -4.82 -11.51
CA ASP A 14 42.08 -4.18 -12.74
C ASP A 14 40.80 -4.83 -13.30
N ALA A 15 40.23 -5.83 -12.61
CA ALA A 15 39.06 -6.55 -13.10
C ALA A 15 37.83 -5.64 -13.24
N ASP A 16 37.10 -5.81 -14.34
CA ASP A 16 35.85 -5.09 -14.55
C ASP A 16 34.70 -5.68 -13.72
N GLU A 17 33.61 -4.94 -13.58
CA GLU A 17 32.45 -5.34 -12.77
C GLU A 17 31.84 -6.69 -13.23
N SER A 18 31.91 -6.99 -14.54
CA SER A 18 31.38 -8.22 -15.10
C SER A 18 32.25 -9.43 -14.72
N GLU A 19 33.56 -9.26 -14.70
CA GLU A 19 34.53 -10.27 -14.24
C GLU A 19 34.36 -10.55 -12.75
N ILE A 20 34.16 -9.52 -11.93
CA ILE A 20 33.91 -9.62 -10.49
C ILE A 20 32.61 -10.41 -10.22
N LYS A 21 31.52 -10.07 -10.91
CA LYS A 21 30.23 -10.78 -10.79
C LYS A 21 30.33 -12.23 -11.24
N LYS A 22 31.14 -12.53 -12.26
CA LYS A 22 31.36 -13.89 -12.75
C LYS A 22 32.14 -14.72 -11.72
N ALA A 23 33.25 -14.19 -11.21
CA ALA A 23 34.07 -14.84 -10.19
C ALA A 23 33.27 -15.11 -8.90
N TYR A 24 32.44 -14.15 -8.47
CA TYR A 24 31.52 -14.34 -7.35
C TYR A 24 30.59 -15.55 -7.55
N ARG A 25 29.97 -15.70 -8.73
CA ARG A 25 29.07 -16.84 -9.00
C ARG A 25 29.79 -18.19 -8.97
N GLU A 26 31.04 -18.24 -9.40
CA GLU A 26 31.87 -19.45 -9.36
C GLU A 26 32.26 -19.80 -7.91
N LYS A 27 32.66 -18.80 -7.13
CA LYS A 27 33.03 -18.95 -5.71
C LYS A 27 31.83 -19.31 -4.82
N VAL A 28 30.66 -18.74 -5.08
CA VAL A 28 29.40 -19.10 -4.38
C VAL A 28 29.07 -20.56 -4.58
N LYS A 29 29.19 -21.11 -5.79
CA LYS A 29 28.93 -22.54 -6.03
C LYS A 29 29.92 -23.46 -5.30
N GLN A 30 31.14 -22.98 -5.07
CA GLN A 30 32.20 -23.73 -4.41
C GLN A 30 32.08 -23.72 -2.87
N TYR A 31 31.66 -22.59 -2.29
CA TYR A 31 31.64 -22.36 -0.84
C TYR A 31 30.24 -22.17 -0.26
N HIS A 32 29.17 -22.48 -1.01
CA HIS A 32 27.81 -22.41 -0.47
C HIS A 32 27.67 -23.35 0.74
N PRO A 33 27.11 -22.90 1.87
CA PRO A 33 26.98 -23.71 3.09
C PRO A 33 26.24 -25.05 2.88
N ASP A 34 25.32 -25.09 1.92
CA ASP A 34 24.56 -26.31 1.59
C ASP A 34 25.26 -27.26 0.59
N VAL A 35 26.38 -26.85 0.00
CA VAL A 35 27.07 -27.60 -1.08
C VAL A 35 28.51 -27.95 -0.73
N SER A 36 29.16 -27.16 0.13
CA SER A 36 30.56 -27.32 0.50
C SER A 36 30.71 -28.01 1.85
N ASP A 37 31.50 -29.08 1.91
CA ASP A 37 31.85 -29.79 3.14
C ASP A 37 33.11 -29.22 3.83
N GLU A 38 33.64 -28.08 3.35
CA GLU A 38 34.83 -27.47 3.95
C GLU A 38 34.51 -26.84 5.32
N PRO A 39 35.34 -27.05 6.35
CA PRO A 39 35.07 -26.59 7.72
C PRO A 39 35.06 -25.06 7.86
N ASP A 40 35.61 -24.32 6.89
CA ASP A 40 35.66 -22.86 6.82
C ASP A 40 34.81 -22.29 5.67
N ALA A 41 33.92 -23.10 5.06
CA ALA A 41 33.07 -22.67 3.94
C ALA A 41 32.19 -21.46 4.29
N GLU A 42 31.60 -21.43 5.48
CA GLU A 42 30.73 -20.33 5.91
C GLU A 42 31.49 -19.00 6.05
N GLU A 43 32.72 -19.03 6.59
CA GLU A 43 33.56 -17.84 6.74
C GLU A 43 34.00 -17.32 5.36
N LYS A 44 34.47 -18.21 4.49
CA LYS A 44 34.82 -17.88 3.09
C LYS A 44 33.63 -17.31 2.34
N PHE A 45 32.45 -17.89 2.52
CA PHE A 45 31.22 -17.43 1.87
C PHE A 45 30.86 -16.00 2.28
N LYS A 46 30.93 -15.68 3.58
CA LYS A 46 30.72 -14.31 4.09
C LYS A 46 31.73 -13.33 3.50
N THR A 47 33.01 -13.72 3.43
CA THR A 47 34.05 -12.89 2.80
C THR A 47 33.79 -12.66 1.31
N ILE A 48 33.35 -13.68 0.58
CA ILE A 48 33.05 -13.60 -0.87
C ILE A 48 31.83 -12.71 -1.14
N GLN A 49 30.80 -12.76 -0.30
CA GLN A 49 29.64 -11.86 -0.40
C GLN A 49 30.07 -10.40 -0.18
N LYS A 50 30.84 -10.17 0.89
CA LYS A 50 31.37 -8.84 1.20
C LYS A 50 32.28 -8.29 0.10
N ALA A 51 33.16 -9.13 -0.43
CA ALA A 51 34.04 -8.77 -1.55
C ALA A 51 33.24 -8.34 -2.79
N LYS A 52 32.17 -9.06 -3.13
CA LYS A 52 31.30 -8.68 -4.25
C LYS A 52 30.66 -7.31 -4.00
N ASP A 53 30.08 -7.10 -2.82
CA ASP A 53 29.36 -5.87 -2.50
C ASP A 53 30.27 -4.64 -2.53
N VAL A 54 31.49 -4.75 -2.00
CA VAL A 54 32.48 -3.67 -2.00
C VAL A 54 33.05 -3.42 -3.40
N LEU A 55 33.35 -4.47 -4.17
CA LEU A 55 34.04 -4.33 -5.45
C LEU A 55 33.12 -4.04 -6.65
N THR A 56 31.81 -4.22 -6.52
CA THR A 56 30.82 -3.82 -7.56
C THR A 56 30.28 -2.40 -7.39
N ASP A 57 30.50 -1.78 -6.24
CA ASP A 57 30.09 -0.41 -5.94
C ASP A 57 31.30 0.52 -6.16
N GLU A 58 31.17 1.50 -7.06
CA GLU A 58 32.30 2.33 -7.52
C GLU A 58 32.94 3.12 -6.36
N ASP A 59 32.11 3.72 -5.49
CA ASP A 59 32.57 4.55 -4.37
C ASP A 59 33.23 3.69 -3.27
N LYS A 60 32.64 2.52 -2.96
CA LYS A 60 33.21 1.58 -1.99
C LYS A 60 34.49 0.93 -2.49
N ARG A 61 34.57 0.60 -3.78
CA ARG A 61 35.78 0.07 -4.40
C ARG A 61 36.90 1.09 -4.33
N GLU A 62 36.64 2.36 -4.68
CA GLU A 62 37.64 3.42 -4.60
C GLU A 62 38.13 3.62 -3.16
N ALA A 63 37.20 3.66 -2.20
CA ALA A 63 37.53 3.77 -0.78
C ALA A 63 38.36 2.58 -0.29
N TYR A 64 38.02 1.37 -0.70
CA TYR A 64 38.74 0.15 -0.39
C TYR A 64 40.16 0.15 -0.96
N ASP A 65 40.31 0.54 -2.23
CA ASP A 65 41.60 0.64 -2.91
C ASP A 65 42.52 1.70 -2.28
N ARG A 66 41.94 2.80 -1.78
CA ARG A 66 42.65 3.89 -1.11
C ARG A 66 43.06 3.56 0.33
N LEU A 67 42.19 2.90 1.10
CA LEU A 67 42.41 2.61 2.52
C LEU A 67 43.19 1.31 2.75
N GLY A 68 43.03 0.33 1.87
CA GLY A 68 43.52 -1.03 2.04
C GLY A 68 42.62 -1.86 2.95
N HIS A 69 42.67 -3.20 2.78
CA HIS A 69 41.76 -4.16 3.39
C HIS A 69 41.60 -4.00 4.91
N GLU A 70 42.70 -4.00 5.65
CA GLU A 70 42.67 -3.98 7.12
C GLU A 70 42.02 -2.71 7.68
N ARG A 71 42.31 -1.55 7.08
CA ARG A 71 41.74 -0.25 7.51
C ARG A 71 40.29 -0.10 7.09
N TYR A 72 39.91 -0.65 5.93
CA TYR A 72 38.53 -0.65 5.48
C TYR A 72 37.65 -1.48 6.43
N GLU A 73 38.10 -2.69 6.78
CA GLU A 73 37.37 -3.55 7.73
C GLU A 73 37.28 -2.94 9.14
N GLU A 74 38.33 -2.26 9.60
CA GLU A 74 38.32 -1.56 10.90
C GLU A 74 37.36 -0.37 10.90
N ALA A 75 37.35 0.44 9.84
CA ALA A 75 36.44 1.57 9.69
C ALA A 75 34.96 1.13 9.69
N GLU A 76 34.65 0.06 8.96
CA GLU A 76 33.30 -0.51 8.90
C GLU A 76 32.85 -1.08 10.25
N LYS A 77 33.74 -1.76 10.99
CA LYS A 77 33.46 -2.27 12.35
C LYS A 77 33.16 -1.16 13.36
N HIS A 78 33.68 0.05 13.13
CA HIS A 78 33.42 1.22 13.96
C HIS A 78 32.27 2.10 13.44
N GLY A 79 31.49 1.61 12.47
CA GLY A 79 30.29 2.28 11.97
C GLY A 79 30.56 3.46 11.05
N ALA A 80 31.80 3.60 10.55
CA ALA A 80 32.11 4.54 9.48
C ALA A 80 31.91 3.83 8.14
N ASP A 81 31.00 4.33 7.30
CA ASP A 81 30.86 3.90 5.91
C ASP A 81 31.97 4.56 5.08
N PRO A 82 33.04 3.84 4.69
CA PRO A 82 34.21 4.48 4.09
C PRO A 82 33.97 4.92 2.64
N GLY A 83 32.88 4.45 2.01
CA GLY A 83 32.45 4.81 0.65
C GLY A 83 31.14 5.63 0.61
N GLY A 84 30.58 6.00 1.76
CA GLY A 84 29.35 6.79 1.82
C GLY A 84 29.65 8.29 1.74
N ASP A 85 29.12 8.96 0.71
CA ASP A 85 29.06 10.42 0.68
C ASP A 85 28.32 10.91 1.94
N GLY A 86 28.94 11.84 2.67
CA GLY A 86 28.59 12.20 4.04
C GLY A 86 27.10 12.47 4.27
N GLY A 87 26.40 11.48 4.80
CA GLY A 87 25.00 11.57 5.20
C GLY A 87 24.73 10.60 6.34
N MET A 88 24.66 11.12 7.55
CA MET A 88 24.21 10.38 8.73
C MET A 88 22.79 9.85 8.48
N GLY A 89 22.66 8.55 8.28
CA GLY A 89 21.38 7.85 8.05
C GLY A 89 21.59 6.34 8.11
N GLY A 90 21.42 5.77 9.31
CA GLY A 90 21.53 4.34 9.53
C GLY A 90 20.31 3.55 9.03
N ALA A 91 20.57 2.26 8.86
CA ALA A 91 19.64 1.13 8.88
C ALA A 91 18.77 0.88 7.62
N GLY A 92 19.28 -0.03 6.77
CA GLY A 92 18.47 -0.73 5.79
C GLY A 92 19.21 -1.92 5.17
N GLY A 93 19.40 -3.01 5.94
CA GLY A 93 19.79 -4.29 5.32
C GLY A 93 20.58 -5.26 6.19
N MET A 94 20.00 -5.81 7.25
CA MET A 94 20.38 -7.16 7.69
C MET A 94 19.15 -7.92 8.17
N GLY A 95 18.51 -8.61 7.22
CA GLY A 95 17.58 -9.68 7.53
C GLY A 95 18.35 -10.96 7.82
N GLY A 96 18.05 -11.60 8.96
CA GLY A 96 18.28 -13.03 9.14
C GLY A 96 19.08 -13.43 10.37
N MET A 97 18.45 -13.44 11.55
CA MET A 97 18.52 -14.62 12.42
C MET A 97 17.33 -14.65 13.38
N GLY A 98 16.48 -15.66 13.21
CA GLY A 98 15.30 -15.88 14.04
C GLY A 98 15.61 -16.64 15.32
N GLY A 99 14.85 -16.31 16.38
CA GLY A 99 14.30 -17.30 17.30
C GLY A 99 14.84 -17.30 18.73
N MET A 100 14.21 -16.53 19.62
CA MET A 100 13.62 -17.02 20.88
C MET A 100 12.74 -15.91 21.49
N GLY A 101 11.53 -16.27 21.89
CA GLY A 101 10.45 -15.32 22.15
C GLY A 101 10.48 -14.60 23.50
N GLY A 102 9.56 -13.64 23.62
CA GLY A 102 8.95 -13.25 24.89
C GLY A 102 9.19 -11.80 25.31
N ALA A 103 8.16 -10.98 25.08
CA ALA A 103 7.83 -9.76 25.82
C ALA A 103 8.74 -8.52 25.67
N GLY A 104 8.22 -7.53 24.92
CA GLY A 104 8.36 -6.11 25.25
C GLY A 104 9.73 -5.47 25.02
N ALA A 105 10.09 -5.20 23.77
CA ALA A 105 11.28 -4.39 23.44
C ALA A 105 11.04 -3.47 22.23
N GLY A 106 9.97 -2.69 22.27
CA GLY A 106 9.77 -1.56 21.36
C GLY A 106 10.37 -0.26 21.90
N GLY A 107 11.66 -0.26 22.31
CA GLY A 107 12.19 0.92 23.00
C GLY A 107 13.67 0.93 23.33
N MET A 108 14.56 0.47 22.44
CA MET A 108 16.00 0.70 22.62
C MET A 108 16.69 1.33 21.41
N ASN A 109 16.27 1.06 20.18
CA ASN A 109 16.79 1.79 19.01
C ASN A 109 16.28 3.24 18.95
N ASP A 110 14.98 3.49 19.18
CA ASP A 110 14.41 4.86 19.23
C ASP A 110 14.97 5.69 20.40
N ILE A 111 15.32 5.04 21.52
CA ILE A 111 15.84 5.72 22.72
C ILE A 111 17.32 6.07 22.55
N PHE A 112 18.09 5.28 21.81
CA PHE A 112 19.52 5.55 21.57
C PHE A 112 19.73 6.67 20.53
N GLU A 113 18.85 6.75 19.51
CA GLU A 113 18.84 7.83 18.52
C GLU A 113 18.40 9.18 19.11
N GLN A 114 17.45 9.17 20.06
CA GLN A 114 17.01 10.37 20.78
C GLN A 114 18.06 10.91 21.77
N PHE A 115 19.01 10.07 22.21
CA PHE A 115 19.99 10.44 23.24
C PHE A 115 21.37 10.86 22.70
N PHE A 116 21.79 10.36 21.53
CA PHE A 116 23.13 10.62 20.96
C PHE A 116 23.12 11.35 19.60
N GLY A 117 21.97 11.49 18.94
CA GLY A 117 21.81 12.34 17.77
C GLY A 117 21.51 13.78 18.21
N GLY A 118 22.39 14.72 17.89
CA GLY A 118 22.15 16.15 18.09
C GLY A 118 20.89 16.59 17.36
N GLY A 119 19.75 16.56 18.06
CA GLY A 119 18.49 17.09 17.58
C GLY A 119 18.67 18.57 17.31
N ARG A 120 18.84 18.93 16.03
CA ARG A 120 18.59 20.29 15.57
C ARG A 120 17.20 20.63 16.06
N SER A 121 17.12 21.47 17.08
CA SER A 121 15.86 22.00 17.58
C SER A 121 15.21 22.71 16.40
N GLN A 122 14.22 22.05 15.81
CA GLN A 122 13.35 22.69 14.84
C GLN A 122 12.65 23.81 15.60
N ASP A 123 12.83 25.03 15.13
CA ASP A 123 12.13 26.20 15.64
C ASP A 123 10.62 25.89 15.67
N PRO A 124 9.97 25.88 16.85
CA PRO A 124 8.54 25.60 16.98
C PRO A 124 7.67 26.58 16.19
N ASN A 125 8.19 27.78 15.92
CA ASN A 125 7.48 28.85 15.24
C ASN A 125 7.68 28.84 13.72
N ARG A 126 8.34 27.82 13.16
CA ARG A 126 8.42 27.67 11.71
C ARG A 126 7.03 27.38 11.11
N PRO A 127 6.77 27.79 9.85
CA PRO A 127 5.59 27.34 9.12
C PRO A 127 5.56 25.82 9.04
N GLN A 128 4.46 25.20 9.48
CA GLN A 128 4.25 23.75 9.42
C GLN A 128 3.01 23.45 8.60
N GLN A 129 3.13 22.47 7.70
CA GLN A 129 1.99 22.02 6.93
C GLN A 129 0.92 21.44 7.86
N GLY A 130 -0.34 21.74 7.57
CA GLY A 130 -1.47 21.17 8.28
C GLY A 130 -1.55 19.66 8.12
N GLN A 131 -2.30 19.01 8.99
CA GLN A 131 -2.46 17.56 8.94
C GLN A 131 -3.30 17.14 7.73
N ASP A 132 -2.89 16.05 7.08
CA ASP A 132 -3.70 15.43 6.04
C ASP A 132 -4.97 14.82 6.64
N LEU A 133 -6.09 15.01 5.95
CA LEU A 133 -7.38 14.41 6.30
C LEU A 133 -7.59 13.16 5.46
N ARG A 134 -8.21 12.14 6.05
CA ARG A 134 -8.58 10.90 5.36
C ARG A 134 -10.09 10.72 5.41
N THR A 135 -10.67 10.39 4.27
CA THR A 135 -12.09 10.09 4.14
C THR A 135 -12.29 8.96 3.14
N ARG A 136 -13.48 8.35 3.16
CA ARG A 136 -13.86 7.30 2.23
C ARG A 136 -14.97 7.79 1.31
N MET A 137 -14.90 7.43 0.03
CA MET A 137 -15.97 7.64 -0.94
C MET A 137 -16.36 6.29 -1.56
N GLU A 138 -17.65 5.98 -1.52
CA GLU A 138 -18.20 4.80 -2.19
C GLU A 138 -18.60 5.15 -3.63
N ILE A 139 -18.23 4.27 -4.56
CA ILE A 139 -18.60 4.35 -5.98
C ILE A 139 -19.09 2.99 -6.48
N ASP A 140 -19.95 3.02 -7.49
CA ASP A 140 -20.40 1.81 -8.17
C ASP A 140 -19.36 1.30 -9.17
N LEU A 141 -19.47 0.04 -9.60
CA LEU A 141 -18.54 -0.55 -10.55
C LEU A 141 -18.60 0.15 -11.93
N GLU A 142 -19.80 0.60 -12.32
CA GLU A 142 -20.05 1.40 -13.52
C GLU A 142 -19.36 2.76 -13.44
N GLU A 143 -19.43 3.43 -12.29
CA GLU A 143 -18.71 4.70 -12.05
C GLU A 143 -17.19 4.49 -12.10
N ALA A 144 -16.70 3.36 -11.58
CA ALA A 144 -15.31 2.97 -11.71
C ALA A 144 -14.91 2.64 -13.16
N HIS A 145 -15.84 2.18 -14.00
CA HIS A 145 -15.62 1.88 -15.40
C HIS A 145 -15.57 3.15 -16.26
N ASP A 146 -16.59 4.00 -16.17
CA ASP A 146 -16.71 5.18 -17.02
C ASP A 146 -15.88 6.37 -16.52
N GLY A 147 -15.54 6.36 -15.24
CA GLY A 147 -15.12 7.54 -14.51
C GLY A 147 -16.32 8.39 -14.12
N ALA A 148 -16.20 9.13 -13.02
CA ALA A 148 -17.31 9.90 -12.47
C ALA A 148 -16.85 11.21 -11.86
N THR A 149 -17.76 12.18 -11.81
CA THR A 149 -17.56 13.42 -11.05
C THR A 149 -18.59 13.45 -9.92
N LYS A 150 -18.15 13.30 -8.68
CA LYS A 150 -19.03 13.23 -7.50
C LYS A 150 -18.76 14.40 -6.54
N GLN A 151 -19.81 14.84 -5.86
CA GLN A 151 -19.67 15.80 -4.77
C GLN A 151 -19.48 15.05 -3.45
N LEU A 152 -18.46 15.44 -2.69
CA LEU A 152 -18.16 14.91 -1.37
C LEU A 152 -18.25 16.02 -0.34
N THR A 153 -19.14 15.86 0.64
CA THR A 153 -19.18 16.77 1.79
C THR A 153 -18.30 16.22 2.90
N VAL A 154 -17.31 17.00 3.30
CA VAL A 154 -16.39 16.67 4.41
C VAL A 154 -16.49 17.71 5.51
N THR A 155 -16.49 17.26 6.76
CA THR A 155 -16.30 18.16 7.90
C THR A 155 -14.81 18.29 8.18
N ARG A 156 -14.24 19.48 8.00
CA ARG A 156 -12.82 19.76 8.25
C ARG A 156 -12.62 20.96 9.16
N PRO A 157 -11.51 21.02 9.91
CA PRO A 157 -11.06 22.28 10.49
C PRO A 157 -10.70 23.26 9.36
N GLU A 158 -11.04 24.52 9.54
CA GLU A 158 -10.66 25.63 8.69
C GLU A 158 -10.12 26.76 9.55
N ALA A 159 -9.29 27.63 8.97
CA ALA A 159 -8.85 28.84 9.66
C ALA A 159 -10.08 29.64 10.11
N CYS A 160 -10.07 30.10 11.35
CA CYS A 160 -11.18 30.87 11.89
C CYS A 160 -11.27 32.23 11.16
N PRO A 161 -12.35 32.54 10.43
CA PRO A 161 -12.47 33.74 9.61
C PRO A 161 -12.49 35.02 10.45
N ALA A 162 -12.89 34.95 11.72
CA ALA A 162 -12.87 36.11 12.62
C ALA A 162 -11.44 36.53 13.03
N CYS A 163 -10.48 35.62 13.04
CA CYS A 163 -9.09 35.90 13.47
C CYS A 163 -8.02 35.46 12.46
N ASP A 164 -8.41 34.95 11.30
CA ASP A 164 -7.55 34.44 10.23
C ASP A 164 -6.47 33.45 10.74
N GLY A 165 -6.85 32.58 11.68
CA GLY A 165 -5.93 31.60 12.27
C GLY A 165 -5.15 32.06 13.50
N SER A 166 -5.19 33.34 13.85
CA SER A 166 -4.35 33.89 14.95
C SER A 166 -4.85 33.54 16.36
N GLY A 167 -6.10 33.10 16.52
CA GLY A 167 -6.66 32.75 17.83
C GLY A 167 -6.99 33.96 18.71
N HIS A 168 -6.78 35.19 18.25
CA HIS A 168 -7.09 36.42 18.97
C HIS A 168 -7.72 37.47 18.03
N PRO A 169 -8.48 38.46 18.55
CA PRO A 169 -8.91 39.60 17.74
C PRO A 169 -7.70 40.35 17.16
N PRO A 170 -7.81 40.97 15.98
CA PRO A 170 -6.71 41.73 15.36
C PRO A 170 -6.24 42.91 16.22
N ASP A 171 -7.11 43.42 17.09
CA ASP A 171 -6.88 44.58 17.95
C ASP A 171 -6.33 44.21 19.34
N ALA A 172 -6.11 42.92 19.61
CA ALA A 172 -5.71 42.46 20.94
C ALA A 172 -4.33 43.00 21.34
N ASP A 173 -4.22 43.47 22.58
CA ASP A 173 -2.95 43.94 23.12
C ASP A 173 -1.97 42.76 23.24
N VAL A 174 -0.79 42.92 22.63
CA VAL A 174 0.27 41.91 22.65
C VAL A 174 1.36 42.25 23.66
N ARG A 175 1.76 41.26 24.47
CA ARG A 175 2.88 41.39 25.41
C ARG A 175 3.79 40.17 25.32
N THR A 176 5.10 40.40 25.43
CA THR A 176 6.07 39.30 25.52
C THR A 176 5.77 38.43 26.74
N CYS A 177 5.74 37.10 26.53
CA CYS A 177 5.50 36.15 27.60
C CYS A 177 6.63 36.25 28.64
N PRO A 178 6.33 36.60 29.91
CA PRO A 178 7.35 36.78 30.93
C PRO A 178 7.85 35.45 31.53
N GLU A 179 7.23 34.32 31.19
CA GLU A 179 7.65 33.00 31.68
C GLU A 179 8.75 32.38 30.81
N CYS A 180 8.74 32.67 29.51
CA CYS A 180 9.77 32.22 28.57
C CYS A 180 10.58 33.37 27.97
N ASP A 181 10.37 34.61 28.41
CA ASP A 181 10.99 35.82 27.85
C ASP A 181 10.92 35.90 26.31
N GLY A 182 9.77 35.56 25.74
CA GLY A 182 9.59 35.55 24.28
C GLY A 182 10.09 34.31 23.55
N GLN A 183 10.75 33.37 24.24
CA GLN A 183 11.38 32.21 23.60
C GLN A 183 10.41 31.07 23.23
N GLY A 184 9.15 31.11 23.68
CA GLY A 184 8.15 30.07 23.42
C GLY A 184 8.39 28.74 24.17
N GLN A 185 9.57 28.55 24.76
CA GLN A 185 9.96 27.35 25.47
C GLN A 185 10.57 27.69 26.84
N THR A 186 10.41 26.80 27.81
CA THR A 186 11.09 26.86 29.11
C THR A 186 12.05 25.68 29.24
N THR A 187 13.25 25.94 29.78
CA THR A 187 14.25 24.90 30.01
C THR A 187 14.23 24.49 31.47
N THR A 188 13.88 23.23 31.75
CA THR A 188 13.96 22.65 33.10
C THR A 188 15.26 21.88 33.24
N VAL A 189 16.07 22.26 34.22
CA VAL A 189 17.33 21.57 34.53
C VAL A 189 17.13 20.68 35.76
N GLN A 190 17.23 19.37 35.58
CA GLN A 190 17.14 18.40 36.67
C GLN A 190 18.52 17.80 36.93
N GLN A 191 18.96 17.84 38.19
CA GLN A 191 20.19 17.15 38.61
C GLN A 191 19.87 15.66 38.84
N THR A 192 20.59 14.79 38.14
CA THR A 192 20.54 13.34 38.34
C THR A 192 21.92 12.85 38.81
N PRO A 193 22.01 11.63 39.39
CA PRO A 193 23.30 11.06 39.79
C PRO A 193 24.30 10.90 38.64
N LEU A 194 23.83 10.92 37.39
CA LEU A 194 24.62 10.79 36.17
C LEU A 194 24.99 12.14 35.52
N GLY A 195 24.55 13.27 36.08
CA GLY A 195 24.85 14.61 35.57
C GLY A 195 23.66 15.57 35.59
N ARG A 196 23.77 16.68 34.85
CA ARG A 196 22.66 17.63 34.66
C ARG A 196 21.91 17.28 33.40
N VAL A 197 20.65 16.89 33.53
CA VAL A 197 19.74 16.69 32.40
C VAL A 197 18.96 17.98 32.18
N GLN A 198 18.99 18.50 30.96
CA GLN A 198 18.22 19.67 30.55
C GLN A 198 17.09 19.20 29.64
N GLN A 199 15.86 19.52 29.98
CA GLN A 199 14.69 19.25 29.15
C GLN A 199 14.07 20.57 28.74
N ARG A 200 13.91 20.78 27.44
CA ARG A 200 13.12 21.88 26.89
C ARG A 200 11.67 21.45 26.79
N GLN A 201 10.78 22.28 27.31
CA GLN A 201 9.33 22.09 27.23
C GLN A 201 8.71 23.33 26.60
N THR A 202 7.63 23.17 25.86
CA THR A 202 6.82 24.30 25.39
C THR A 202 6.32 25.10 26.59
N CYS A 203 6.43 26.43 26.53
CA CYS A 203 5.99 27.30 27.61
C CYS A 203 4.49 27.14 27.81
N ARG A 204 4.05 26.75 29.02
CA ARG A 204 2.63 26.47 29.30
C ARG A 204 1.76 27.72 29.27
N ARG A 205 2.36 28.90 29.44
CA ARG A 205 1.64 30.17 29.52
C ARG A 205 1.33 30.78 28.16
N CYS A 206 2.25 30.69 27.20
CA CYS A 206 2.04 31.19 25.83
C CYS A 206 1.86 30.07 24.80
N GLY A 207 1.81 28.80 25.20
CA GLY A 207 1.59 27.68 24.28
C GLY A 207 2.68 27.45 23.23
N GLY A 208 3.80 28.19 23.27
CA GLY A 208 4.84 28.15 22.24
C GLY A 208 5.05 29.47 21.52
N GLU A 209 4.07 30.38 21.55
CA GLU A 209 4.06 31.59 20.72
C GLU A 209 5.07 32.66 21.17
N GLY A 210 5.54 32.59 22.43
CA GLY A 210 6.42 33.60 23.02
C GLY A 210 5.71 34.92 23.37
N GLN A 211 4.46 35.10 22.96
CA GLN A 211 3.64 36.27 23.23
C GLN A 211 2.34 35.87 23.94
N ILE A 212 1.73 36.82 24.63
CA ILE A 212 0.44 36.65 25.29
C ILE A 212 -0.46 37.81 24.84
N TYR A 213 -1.66 37.47 24.42
CA TYR A 213 -2.69 38.42 24.00
C TYR A 213 -3.66 38.70 25.13
N SER A 214 -4.19 39.93 25.18
CA SER A 214 -5.18 40.34 26.20
C SER A 214 -6.47 39.54 26.12
N GLU A 215 -6.85 39.13 24.91
CA GLU A 215 -8.14 38.53 24.58
C GLU A 215 -7.95 37.36 23.62
N ARG A 216 -8.89 36.41 23.68
CA ARG A 216 -8.97 35.28 22.74
C ARG A 216 -10.11 35.55 21.78
N CYS A 217 -10.03 34.98 20.58
CA CYS A 217 -11.11 35.08 19.60
C CYS A 217 -12.36 34.36 20.13
N ASP A 218 -13.52 35.02 20.11
CA ASP A 218 -14.77 34.46 20.63
C ASP A 218 -15.27 33.26 19.80
N GLU A 219 -14.95 33.22 18.50
CA GLU A 219 -15.44 32.17 17.59
C GLU A 219 -14.66 30.86 17.75
N CYS A 220 -13.33 30.93 17.87
CA CYS A 220 -12.45 29.76 18.01
C CYS A 220 -11.89 29.57 19.43
N ASN A 221 -12.23 30.42 20.40
CA ASN A 221 -11.79 30.35 21.80
C ASN A 221 -10.26 30.32 22.00
N GLY A 222 -9.48 30.80 21.03
CA GLY A 222 -8.02 30.74 21.05
C GLY A 222 -7.39 29.65 20.19
N ASP A 223 -8.18 28.74 19.62
CA ASP A 223 -7.65 27.59 18.86
C ASP A 223 -7.21 27.96 17.42
N GLY A 224 -7.58 29.15 16.92
CA GLY A 224 -7.28 29.60 15.56
C GLY A 224 -8.04 28.86 14.45
N THR A 225 -8.71 27.75 14.77
CA THR A 225 -9.44 26.92 13.80
C THR A 225 -10.86 26.65 14.26
N VAL A 226 -11.75 26.39 13.30
CA VAL A 226 -13.16 26.03 13.54
C VAL A 226 -13.58 24.94 12.57
N ARG A 227 -14.49 24.06 12.97
CA ARG A 227 -14.98 22.98 12.10
C ARG A 227 -16.08 23.48 11.18
N ARG A 228 -15.95 23.24 9.88
CA ARG A 228 -16.95 23.54 8.86
C ARG A 228 -17.17 22.37 7.92
N GLU A 229 -18.36 22.31 7.35
CA GLU A 229 -18.67 21.43 6.24
C GLU A 229 -18.25 22.11 4.94
N ALA A 230 -17.47 21.40 4.13
CA ALA A 230 -17.08 21.81 2.78
C ALA A 230 -17.54 20.75 1.79
N THR A 231 -18.17 21.17 0.70
CA THR A 231 -18.53 20.30 -0.41
C THR A 231 -17.50 20.44 -1.52
N LEU A 232 -16.83 19.34 -1.84
CA LEU A 232 -15.76 19.26 -2.81
C LEU A 232 -16.21 18.45 -4.02
N THR A 233 -15.81 18.89 -5.21
CA THR A 233 -16.02 18.11 -6.44
C THR A 233 -14.80 17.21 -6.65
N VAL A 234 -15.04 15.90 -6.69
CA VAL A 234 -14.02 14.86 -6.83
C VAL A 234 -14.16 14.22 -8.20
N GLU A 235 -13.09 14.26 -8.98
CA GLU A 235 -12.99 13.59 -10.27
C GLU A 235 -12.37 12.20 -10.07
N VAL A 236 -13.20 11.18 -10.25
CA VAL A 236 -12.83 9.77 -10.15
C VAL A 236 -12.43 9.28 -11.54
N PRO A 237 -11.16 8.90 -11.74
CA PRO A 237 -10.70 8.45 -13.05
C PRO A 237 -11.25 7.06 -13.38
N ALA A 238 -11.55 6.85 -14.66
CA ALA A 238 -11.90 5.54 -15.20
C ALA A 238 -10.82 4.49 -14.90
N GLY A 239 -11.23 3.31 -14.46
CA GLY A 239 -10.35 2.19 -14.13
C GLY A 239 -9.82 2.20 -12.71
N ILE A 240 -10.23 3.17 -11.86
CA ILE A 240 -9.82 3.21 -10.46
C ILE A 240 -10.14 1.89 -9.75
N ALA A 241 -9.20 1.37 -8.97
CA ALA A 241 -9.39 0.13 -8.22
C ALA A 241 -9.86 0.40 -6.79
N ASP A 242 -10.50 -0.60 -6.19
CA ASP A 242 -10.87 -0.57 -4.78
C ASP A 242 -9.64 -0.34 -3.88
N GLY A 243 -9.82 0.47 -2.84
CA GLY A 243 -8.77 0.87 -1.89
C GLY A 243 -7.78 1.91 -2.43
N GLN A 244 -7.89 2.35 -3.68
CA GLN A 244 -7.02 3.41 -4.20
C GLN A 244 -7.35 4.77 -3.57
N THR A 245 -6.31 5.57 -3.33
CA THR A 245 -6.45 6.89 -2.71
C THR A 245 -6.31 8.01 -3.75
N LEU A 246 -7.32 8.87 -3.85
CA LEU A 246 -7.26 10.15 -4.56
C LEU A 246 -6.77 11.23 -3.60
N ARG A 247 -5.89 12.11 -4.07
CA ARG A 247 -5.33 13.21 -3.28
C ARG A 247 -5.84 14.54 -3.81
N MET A 248 -6.50 15.31 -2.96
CA MET A 248 -6.82 16.72 -3.22
C MET A 248 -5.85 17.60 -2.45
N GLU A 249 -5.04 18.36 -3.18
CA GLU A 249 -4.00 19.21 -2.60
C GLU A 249 -4.61 20.36 -1.79
N ARG A 250 -4.10 20.61 -0.58
CA ARG A 250 -4.48 21.73 0.31
C ARG A 250 -5.94 21.72 0.80
N GLU A 251 -6.67 20.63 0.61
CA GLU A 251 -8.05 20.47 1.10
C GLU A 251 -8.12 19.82 2.50
N GLY A 252 -6.97 19.57 3.15
CA GLY A 252 -6.84 19.04 4.50
C GLY A 252 -6.94 20.09 5.60
N ALA A 253 -6.34 19.82 6.77
CA ALA A 253 -6.40 20.75 7.90
C ALA A 253 -5.53 22.00 7.67
N PRO A 254 -5.84 23.15 8.31
CA PRO A 254 -5.03 24.35 8.21
C PRO A 254 -3.61 24.12 8.74
N GLY A 255 -2.63 24.77 8.10
CA GLY A 255 -1.25 24.77 8.58
C GLY A 255 -1.02 25.69 9.77
N GLU A 256 0.06 25.44 10.50
CA GLU A 256 0.47 26.24 11.65
C GLU A 256 1.51 27.29 11.25
N ASN A 257 1.53 28.44 11.92
CA ASN A 257 2.50 29.52 11.72
C ASN A 257 2.63 29.98 10.25
N GLY A 258 1.51 30.07 9.53
CA GLY A 258 1.49 30.43 8.11
C GLY A 258 1.94 29.32 7.16
N GLY A 259 2.02 28.07 7.64
CA GLY A 259 2.23 26.90 6.80
C GLY A 259 1.01 26.60 5.92
N PRO A 260 1.20 25.86 4.80
CA PRO A 260 0.11 25.49 3.92
C PRO A 260 -0.83 24.48 4.58
N ASN A 261 -2.06 24.37 4.07
CA ASN A 261 -2.97 23.30 4.49
C ASN A 261 -2.38 21.91 4.16
N GLY A 262 -2.78 20.92 4.95
CA GLY A 262 -2.63 19.51 4.60
C GLY A 262 -3.49 19.14 3.40
N ASP A 263 -3.43 17.88 2.98
CA ASP A 263 -4.20 17.38 1.85
C ASP A 263 -5.41 16.57 2.31
N LEU A 264 -6.38 16.42 1.41
CA LEU A 264 -7.47 15.46 1.61
C LEU A 264 -7.17 14.19 0.80
N LEU A 265 -7.04 13.09 1.52
CA LEU A 265 -6.84 11.75 0.99
C LEU A 265 -8.18 11.01 1.01
N ILE A 266 -8.71 10.73 -0.18
CA ILE A 266 -10.00 10.08 -0.39
C ILE A 266 -9.73 8.63 -0.79
N GLU A 267 -9.96 7.69 0.11
CA GLU A 267 -9.95 6.26 -0.19
C GLU A 267 -11.23 5.88 -0.93
N ILE A 268 -11.08 5.28 -2.10
CA ILE A 268 -12.19 4.82 -2.94
C ILE A 268 -12.57 3.41 -2.51
N SER A 269 -13.86 3.21 -2.25
CA SER A 269 -14.47 1.91 -2.02
C SER A 269 -15.40 1.61 -3.19
N VAL A 270 -15.12 0.56 -3.95
CA VAL A 270 -16.00 0.13 -5.05
C VAL A 270 -17.03 -0.85 -4.49
N ALA A 271 -18.31 -0.56 -4.69
CA ALA A 271 -19.39 -1.44 -4.25
C ALA A 271 -19.38 -2.76 -5.04
N ASP A 272 -19.77 -3.86 -4.36
CA ASP A 272 -19.94 -5.16 -5.01
C ASP A 272 -21.08 -5.09 -6.04
N HIS A 273 -20.82 -5.58 -7.26
CA HIS A 273 -21.81 -5.59 -8.33
C HIS A 273 -22.58 -6.94 -8.35
N PRO A 274 -23.91 -6.95 -8.54
CA PRO A 274 -24.71 -8.18 -8.49
C PRO A 274 -24.34 -9.19 -9.59
N ASP A 275 -23.99 -8.72 -10.78
CA ASP A 275 -23.70 -9.59 -11.93
C ASP A 275 -22.22 -9.78 -12.25
N PHE A 276 -21.33 -8.95 -11.69
CA PHE A 276 -19.92 -8.90 -12.09
C PHE A 276 -19.01 -8.96 -10.86
N GLU A 277 -18.00 -9.80 -10.93
CA GLU A 277 -16.89 -9.83 -9.99
C GLU A 277 -15.65 -9.26 -10.68
N ARG A 278 -14.97 -8.31 -10.05
CA ARG A 278 -13.79 -7.65 -10.63
C ARG A 278 -12.50 -8.31 -10.13
N ASP A 279 -11.64 -8.74 -11.07
CA ASP A 279 -10.28 -9.20 -10.79
C ASP A 279 -9.28 -8.31 -11.55
N GLY A 280 -8.73 -7.31 -10.86
CA GLY A 280 -7.83 -6.33 -11.45
C GLY A 280 -8.49 -5.49 -12.55
N ASP A 281 -8.05 -5.70 -13.80
CA ASP A 281 -8.64 -5.06 -14.98
C ASP A 281 -9.71 -5.96 -15.65
N ASP A 282 -9.80 -7.23 -15.27
CA ASP A 282 -10.72 -8.20 -15.87
C ASP A 282 -12.01 -8.30 -15.03
N LEU A 283 -13.09 -8.73 -15.68
CA LEU A 283 -14.39 -8.98 -15.05
C LEU A 283 -14.75 -10.45 -15.20
N GLU A 284 -15.44 -10.99 -14.21
CA GLU A 284 -16.06 -12.31 -14.25
C GLU A 284 -17.58 -12.20 -14.16
N HIS A 285 -18.28 -12.94 -15.02
CA HIS A 285 -19.73 -13.03 -15.02
C HIS A 285 -20.15 -14.49 -15.11
N ARG A 286 -21.14 -14.88 -14.31
CA ARG A 286 -21.75 -16.21 -14.39
C ARG A 286 -23.04 -16.12 -15.17
N HIS A 287 -23.04 -16.70 -16.36
CA HIS A 287 -24.20 -16.62 -17.25
C HIS A 287 -24.98 -17.94 -17.26
N PRO A 288 -26.24 -17.95 -16.80
CA PRO A 288 -27.05 -19.16 -16.82
C PRO A 288 -27.48 -19.50 -18.25
N ILE A 289 -27.34 -20.77 -18.64
CA ILE A 289 -27.85 -21.30 -19.91
C ILE A 289 -28.71 -22.54 -19.65
N SER A 290 -29.68 -22.78 -20.53
CA SER A 290 -30.52 -23.98 -20.48
C SER A 290 -29.80 -25.21 -21.05
N PHE A 291 -30.19 -26.40 -20.59
CA PHE A 291 -29.66 -27.66 -21.11
C PHE A 291 -29.73 -27.78 -22.66
N PRO A 292 -30.85 -27.44 -23.33
CA PRO A 292 -30.90 -27.47 -24.79
C PRO A 292 -29.90 -26.51 -25.46
N GLN A 293 -29.67 -25.31 -24.89
CA GLN A 293 -28.69 -24.36 -25.42
C GLN A 293 -27.27 -24.91 -25.34
N ALA A 294 -26.93 -25.59 -24.23
CA ALA A 294 -25.62 -26.23 -24.08
C ALA A 294 -25.42 -27.39 -25.07
N VAL A 295 -26.46 -28.22 -25.28
CA VAL A 295 -26.41 -29.37 -26.20
C VAL A 295 -26.35 -28.94 -27.66
N PHE A 296 -27.25 -28.07 -28.09
CA PHE A 296 -27.40 -27.71 -29.51
C PHE A 296 -26.53 -26.53 -29.96
N GLY A 297 -25.90 -25.85 -29.01
CA GLY A 297 -25.28 -24.54 -29.22
C GLY A 297 -26.34 -23.44 -29.33
N ALA A 298 -25.95 -22.22 -28.99
CA ALA A 298 -26.83 -21.05 -29.03
C ALA A 298 -26.02 -19.76 -29.14
N THR A 299 -26.62 -18.74 -29.72
CA THR A 299 -26.13 -17.36 -29.58
C THR A 299 -26.91 -16.72 -28.44
N ILE A 300 -26.21 -16.32 -27.38
CA ILE A 300 -26.79 -15.72 -26.17
C ILE A 300 -26.38 -14.25 -26.05
N GLN A 301 -27.20 -13.43 -25.38
CA GLN A 301 -26.84 -12.04 -25.08
C GLN A 301 -26.26 -11.96 -23.67
N VAL A 302 -25.01 -11.56 -23.57
CA VAL A 302 -24.30 -11.38 -22.31
C VAL A 302 -24.27 -9.90 -21.94
N PRO A 303 -24.70 -9.50 -20.73
CA PRO A 303 -24.56 -8.12 -20.28
C PRO A 303 -23.08 -7.76 -20.12
N THR A 304 -22.72 -6.54 -20.48
CA THR A 304 -21.42 -5.92 -20.17
C THR A 304 -21.67 -4.52 -19.61
N LEU A 305 -20.65 -3.88 -19.04
CA LEU A 305 -20.78 -2.50 -18.54
C LEU A 305 -21.08 -1.49 -19.66
N ASP A 306 -20.68 -1.79 -20.90
CA ASP A 306 -20.96 -0.99 -22.11
C ASP A 306 -22.27 -1.38 -22.84
N GLY A 307 -23.07 -2.27 -22.26
CA GLY A 307 -24.27 -2.85 -22.89
C GLY A 307 -24.11 -4.31 -23.33
N ALA A 308 -25.19 -4.91 -23.81
CA ALA A 308 -25.22 -6.35 -24.13
C ALA A 308 -24.42 -6.69 -25.41
N VAL A 309 -23.73 -7.83 -25.40
CA VAL A 309 -22.96 -8.36 -26.53
C VAL A 309 -23.38 -9.81 -26.80
N GLU A 310 -23.44 -10.20 -28.07
CA GLU A 310 -23.72 -11.58 -28.47
C GLU A 310 -22.50 -12.49 -28.25
N LEU A 311 -22.72 -13.64 -27.63
CA LEU A 311 -21.74 -14.72 -27.43
C LEU A 311 -22.27 -16.00 -28.09
N ASP A 312 -21.47 -16.55 -28.99
CA ASP A 312 -21.74 -17.86 -29.59
C ASP A 312 -21.25 -18.99 -28.67
N VAL A 313 -22.20 -19.77 -28.15
CA VAL A 313 -21.96 -20.96 -27.34
C VAL A 313 -21.90 -22.19 -28.25
N PRO A 314 -20.75 -22.90 -28.31
CA PRO A 314 -20.62 -24.12 -29.10
C PRO A 314 -21.54 -25.24 -28.64
N LYS A 315 -21.78 -26.21 -29.52
CA LYS A 315 -22.53 -27.42 -29.19
C LYS A 315 -21.73 -28.27 -28.22
N GLY A 316 -22.40 -28.85 -27.22
CA GLY A 316 -21.77 -29.69 -26.21
C GLY A 316 -20.96 -28.91 -25.16
N THR A 317 -21.22 -27.61 -25.01
CA THR A 317 -20.58 -26.77 -23.99
C THR A 317 -20.87 -27.32 -22.59
N GLN A 318 -19.85 -27.40 -21.75
CA GLN A 318 -19.98 -27.93 -20.39
C GLN A 318 -20.31 -26.84 -19.38
N SER A 319 -21.00 -27.20 -18.30
CA SER A 319 -21.20 -26.27 -17.18
C SER A 319 -19.85 -25.93 -16.53
N GLY A 320 -19.63 -24.64 -16.25
CA GLY A 320 -18.35 -24.11 -15.77
C GLY A 320 -17.34 -23.75 -16.87
N GLU A 321 -17.66 -23.98 -18.14
CA GLU A 321 -16.80 -23.56 -19.26
C GLU A 321 -16.71 -22.03 -19.34
N ARG A 322 -15.49 -21.52 -19.60
CA ARG A 322 -15.18 -20.09 -19.58
C ARG A 322 -14.96 -19.55 -20.99
N PHE A 323 -15.73 -18.54 -21.37
CA PHE A 323 -15.58 -17.79 -22.61
C PHE A 323 -14.97 -16.42 -22.33
N ARG A 324 -14.10 -15.95 -23.22
CA ARG A 324 -13.43 -14.65 -23.08
C ARG A 324 -13.97 -13.67 -24.11
N LEU A 325 -14.59 -12.61 -23.62
CA LEU A 325 -14.98 -11.44 -24.42
C LEU A 325 -13.86 -10.39 -24.30
N ARG A 326 -13.13 -10.19 -25.40
CA ARG A 326 -11.95 -9.33 -25.42
C ARG A 326 -12.32 -7.85 -25.35
N GLY A 327 -11.63 -7.09 -24.50
CA GLY A 327 -11.84 -5.64 -24.36
C GLY A 327 -13.24 -5.31 -23.84
N LYS A 328 -13.71 -6.11 -22.87
CA LYS A 328 -15.02 -5.96 -22.22
C LYS A 328 -14.92 -5.97 -20.69
N GLY A 329 -13.70 -5.86 -20.15
CA GLY A 329 -13.42 -5.65 -18.73
C GLY A 329 -13.23 -4.17 -18.39
N MET A 330 -12.53 -3.89 -17.30
CA MET A 330 -12.28 -2.53 -16.80
C MET A 330 -11.21 -1.80 -17.62
N PRO A 331 -11.30 -0.47 -17.77
CA PRO A 331 -10.24 0.32 -18.37
C PRO A 331 -9.00 0.37 -17.49
N ARG A 332 -7.83 0.48 -18.13
CA ARG A 332 -6.55 0.53 -17.42
C ARG A 332 -6.21 1.96 -17.00
N LEU A 333 -6.21 2.23 -15.69
CA LEU A 333 -5.96 3.57 -15.14
C LEU A 333 -4.68 4.25 -15.65
N ARG A 334 -3.59 3.50 -15.82
CA ARG A 334 -2.27 4.01 -16.27
C ARG A 334 -1.85 3.48 -17.65
N GLY A 335 -2.80 3.11 -18.49
CA GLY A 335 -2.51 2.44 -19.75
C GLY A 335 -3.51 2.76 -20.86
N ARG A 336 -3.30 2.12 -22.01
CA ARG A 336 -4.30 2.08 -23.08
C ARG A 336 -4.99 0.72 -23.06
N GLY A 337 -6.27 0.73 -23.45
CA GLY A 337 -7.09 -0.46 -23.55
C GLY A 337 -7.84 -0.77 -22.27
N GLN A 338 -8.52 -1.91 -22.31
CA GLN A 338 -9.36 -2.46 -21.26
C GLN A 338 -8.94 -3.90 -21.00
N GLY A 339 -9.30 -4.45 -19.83
CA GLY A 339 -9.27 -5.88 -19.60
C GLY A 339 -10.38 -6.60 -20.35
N ASP A 340 -10.59 -7.86 -19.99
CA ASP A 340 -11.53 -8.76 -20.63
C ASP A 340 -12.65 -9.19 -19.68
N LEU A 341 -13.77 -9.58 -20.26
CA LEU A 341 -14.86 -10.21 -19.52
C LEU A 341 -14.80 -11.73 -19.71
N TYR A 342 -14.67 -12.46 -18.61
CA TYR A 342 -14.75 -13.91 -18.57
C TYR A 342 -16.16 -14.33 -18.19
N VAL A 343 -16.84 -14.96 -19.14
CA VAL A 343 -18.18 -15.48 -18.98
C VAL A 343 -18.08 -16.97 -18.65
N THR A 344 -18.40 -17.32 -17.41
CA THR A 344 -18.53 -18.72 -16.98
C THR A 344 -19.97 -19.15 -17.22
N VAL A 345 -20.20 -20.08 -18.14
CA VAL A 345 -21.56 -20.58 -18.38
C VAL A 345 -21.96 -21.58 -17.30
N GLN A 346 -23.19 -21.48 -16.83
CA GLN A 346 -23.75 -22.42 -15.85
C GLN A 346 -25.01 -23.04 -16.42
N VAL A 347 -24.99 -24.36 -16.65
CA VAL A 347 -26.19 -25.08 -17.10
C VAL A 347 -27.15 -25.18 -15.92
N VAL A 348 -28.33 -24.58 -16.06
CA VAL A 348 -29.38 -24.59 -15.04
C VAL A 348 -30.43 -25.64 -15.40
N THR A 349 -30.67 -26.56 -14.47
CA THR A 349 -31.74 -27.55 -14.57
C THR A 349 -33.06 -26.93 -14.11
N PRO A 350 -34.17 -27.07 -14.85
CA PRO A 350 -35.47 -26.54 -14.43
C PRO A 350 -36.00 -27.27 -13.19
N ASP A 351 -36.58 -26.52 -12.25
CA ASP A 351 -37.14 -27.08 -11.00
C ASP A 351 -38.46 -27.86 -11.20
N SER A 352 -39.14 -27.63 -12.32
CA SER A 352 -40.42 -28.27 -12.64
C SER A 352 -40.55 -28.51 -14.14
N LEU A 353 -41.14 -29.65 -14.49
CA LEU A 353 -41.38 -30.06 -15.87
C LEU A 353 -42.89 -30.24 -16.09
N ASN A 354 -43.37 -29.84 -17.27
CA ASN A 354 -44.69 -30.25 -17.74
C ASN A 354 -44.65 -31.68 -18.31
N GLU A 355 -45.81 -32.26 -18.60
CA GLU A 355 -45.92 -33.65 -19.08
C GLU A 355 -45.14 -33.87 -20.39
N GLU A 356 -45.28 -32.95 -21.35
CA GLU A 356 -44.58 -33.04 -22.65
C GLU A 356 -43.05 -33.00 -22.49
N GLN A 357 -42.54 -32.16 -21.58
CA GLN A 357 -41.11 -32.04 -21.28
C GLN A 357 -40.57 -33.29 -20.58
N ARG A 358 -41.36 -33.89 -19.68
CA ARG A 358 -41.01 -35.13 -18.99
C ARG A 358 -40.91 -36.29 -19.98
N GLU A 359 -41.95 -36.51 -20.79
CA GLU A 359 -41.96 -37.56 -21.82
C GLU A 359 -40.77 -37.40 -22.79
N ALA A 360 -40.43 -36.17 -23.18
CA ALA A 360 -39.29 -35.91 -24.07
C ALA A 360 -37.93 -36.24 -23.42
N LEU A 361 -37.76 -35.96 -22.13
CA LEU A 361 -36.53 -36.28 -21.40
C LEU A 361 -36.39 -37.79 -21.13
N GLU A 362 -37.50 -38.48 -20.86
CA GLU A 362 -37.52 -39.95 -20.74
C GLU A 362 -37.08 -40.61 -22.06
N GLN A 363 -37.65 -40.17 -23.19
CA GLN A 363 -37.23 -40.66 -24.52
C GLN A 363 -35.75 -40.35 -24.82
N PHE A 364 -35.26 -39.19 -24.39
CA PHE A 364 -33.85 -38.83 -24.52
C PHE A 364 -32.95 -39.79 -23.72
N ALA A 365 -33.32 -40.08 -22.47
CA ALA A 365 -32.59 -41.00 -21.60
C ALA A 365 -32.57 -42.43 -22.15
N GLU A 366 -33.72 -42.95 -22.59
CA GLU A 366 -33.84 -44.27 -23.23
C GLU A 366 -32.96 -44.37 -24.48
N ALA A 367 -32.96 -43.34 -25.33
CA ALA A 367 -32.12 -43.30 -26.53
C ALA A 367 -30.62 -43.22 -26.20
N GLY A 368 -30.25 -42.59 -25.09
CA GLY A 368 -28.89 -42.50 -24.58
C GLY A 368 -28.40 -43.76 -23.86
N GLY A 369 -29.29 -44.70 -23.55
CA GLY A 369 -28.98 -45.87 -22.73
C GLY A 369 -28.80 -45.54 -21.25
N GLU A 370 -29.34 -44.41 -20.80
CA GLU A 370 -29.37 -44.02 -19.39
C GLU A 370 -30.59 -44.64 -18.71
N GLU A 371 -30.39 -45.48 -17.70
CA GLU A 371 -31.47 -45.97 -16.85
C GLU A 371 -31.83 -44.87 -15.83
N VAL A 372 -32.89 -44.12 -16.12
CA VAL A 372 -33.42 -43.12 -15.18
C VAL A 372 -34.55 -43.74 -14.37
N ASP A 373 -34.23 -44.18 -13.14
CA ASP A 373 -35.25 -44.52 -12.14
C ASP A 373 -35.92 -43.22 -11.64
N VAL A 374 -36.95 -42.76 -12.36
CA VAL A 374 -37.76 -41.63 -11.91
C VAL A 374 -38.62 -42.10 -10.74
N GLU A 375 -38.17 -41.86 -9.50
CA GLU A 375 -39.02 -42.02 -8.33
C GLU A 375 -40.22 -41.06 -8.44
N GLN A 376 -41.34 -41.59 -8.93
CA GLN A 376 -42.60 -40.84 -8.98
C GLN A 376 -42.92 -40.32 -7.58
N GLY A 377 -43.03 -39.00 -7.47
CA GLY A 377 -43.41 -38.32 -6.24
C GLY A 377 -44.68 -38.93 -5.66
N PHE A 378 -44.72 -39.04 -4.33
CA PHE A 378 -45.76 -39.70 -3.51
C PHE A 378 -47.23 -39.51 -3.99
N PHE A 379 -47.56 -38.40 -4.65
CA PHE A 379 -48.88 -38.11 -5.20
C PHE A 379 -49.24 -38.84 -6.51
N GLU A 380 -48.28 -39.15 -7.39
CA GLU A 380 -48.54 -39.91 -8.64
C GLU A 380 -48.81 -41.40 -8.35
N LYS A 381 -48.22 -41.95 -7.28
CA LYS A 381 -48.54 -43.30 -6.77
C LYS A 381 -50.00 -43.46 -6.33
N ILE A 382 -50.62 -42.40 -5.81
CA ILE A 382 -52.02 -42.45 -5.36
C ILE A 382 -52.97 -42.40 -6.58
N LYS A 383 -52.63 -41.61 -7.60
CA LYS A 383 -53.49 -41.42 -8.78
C LYS A 383 -53.43 -42.58 -9.78
N SER A 384 -52.32 -43.33 -9.81
CA SER A 384 -52.18 -44.56 -10.61
C SER A 384 -52.76 -45.82 -9.95
N SER A 385 -53.21 -45.71 -8.69
CA SER A 385 -53.78 -46.83 -7.90
C SER A 385 -55.31 -46.79 -7.72
N LEU A 386 -55.98 -45.83 -8.37
CA LEU A 386 -57.43 -45.67 -8.45
C LEU A 386 -57.88 -45.80 -9.91
#